data_AF-A0A368GNS7-F1
#
_entry.id   AF-A0A368GNS7-F1
#
_cell.length_a   1.000
_cell.length_b   1.000
_cell.length_c   1.000
_cell.angle_alpha   90.00
_cell.angle_beta   90.00
_cell.angle_gamma   90.00
#
_symmetry.space_group_name_H-M   'P 1'
#
loop_
_entity.id
_entity.type
_entity.pdbx_description
1 polymer ?
#
loop_
_entity_poly.entity_id
_entity_poly.type
_entity_poly.pdbx_seq_one_letter_code
_entity_poly.pdbx_strand_id
1 'polypeptide(L)'
;MSNYAFIPGLVEVCLLHPLDLIKTRLQVAQNDKGMWDCVNGTFRSEGLSGFYKGILPPILAETPKRATKFFTFEQYKKIFSYSDVSPAITLSMAGLFCGFTEAVVICPFEVVKVRLQAERNVSLREQKSTAAMAGEIIKSEGIGSNGLYRGEFKDLHSSTIFTHLHYPSYMKLFEHSTQF
;
A
#
# COMPACT_ATOMS: atom_id res chain seq x y z
N MET A 1 18.19 3.36 -18.97
CA MET A 1 16.72 3.40 -18.80
C MET A 1 16.23 3.20 -17.36
N SER A 2 17.00 2.59 -16.44
CA SER A 2 16.54 2.32 -15.06
C SER A 2 16.28 3.57 -14.18
N ASN A 3 16.97 4.69 -14.41
CA ASN A 3 16.85 5.89 -13.55
C ASN A 3 15.53 6.66 -13.76
N TYR A 4 14.95 6.62 -14.96
CA TYR A 4 13.74 7.37 -15.30
C TYR A 4 12.46 6.80 -14.66
N ALA A 5 12.47 5.54 -14.20
CA ALA A 5 11.32 4.93 -13.53
C ALA A 5 11.37 5.10 -12.00
N PHE A 6 12.55 5.30 -11.43
CA PHE A 6 12.75 5.41 -9.98
C PHE A 6 12.50 6.85 -9.49
N ILE A 7 13.03 7.85 -10.20
CA ILE A 7 12.92 9.26 -9.82
C ILE A 7 11.45 9.71 -9.74
N PRO A 8 10.57 9.42 -10.72
CA PRO A 8 9.16 9.80 -10.62
C PRO A 8 8.44 9.16 -9.43
N GLY A 9 8.75 7.89 -9.12
CA GLY A 9 8.17 7.20 -7.96
C GLY A 9 8.55 7.85 -6.63
N LEU A 10 9.81 8.28 -6.49
CA LEU A 10 10.23 9.02 -5.30
C LEU A 10 9.56 10.40 -5.19
N VAL A 11 9.44 11.11 -6.31
CA VAL A 11 8.79 12.43 -6.35
C VAL A 11 7.30 12.29 -5.98
N GLU A 12 6.62 11.29 -6.53
CA GLU A 12 5.23 10.98 -6.20
C GLU A 12 5.06 10.69 -4.70
N VAL A 13 5.90 9.82 -4.13
CA VAL A 13 5.89 9.52 -2.69
C VAL A 13 6.09 10.81 -1.90
N CYS A 14 7.10 11.62 -2.20
CA CYS A 14 7.37 12.87 -1.47
C CYS A 14 6.20 13.88 -1.54
N LEU A 15 5.55 14.01 -2.69
CA LEU A 15 4.44 14.95 -2.87
C LEU A 15 3.15 14.48 -2.19
N LEU A 16 2.88 13.17 -2.20
CA LEU A 16 1.65 12.60 -1.64
C LEU A 16 1.78 12.26 -0.15
N HIS A 17 3.00 12.15 0.37
CA HIS A 17 3.26 11.73 1.74
C HIS A 17 2.56 12.59 2.81
N PRO A 18 2.49 13.94 2.70
CA PRO A 18 1.72 14.75 3.65
C PRO A 18 0.23 14.39 3.68
N LEU A 19 -0.36 14.09 2.51
CA LEU A 19 -1.78 13.69 2.41
C LEU A 19 -2.00 12.31 2.99
N ASP A 20 -1.09 11.37 2.71
CA ASP A 20 -1.13 10.02 3.29
C ASP A 20 -1.05 10.07 4.81
N LEU A 21 -0.18 10.91 5.38
CA LEU A 21 -0.06 11.06 6.83
C LEU A 21 -1.37 11.55 7.46
N ILE A 22 -2.00 12.56 6.86
CA ILE A 22 -3.28 13.09 7.36
C ILE A 22 -4.37 12.03 7.28
N LYS A 23 -4.47 11.30 6.16
CA LYS A 23 -5.44 10.20 6.01
C LYS A 23 -5.23 9.12 7.07
N THR A 24 -3.98 8.66 7.25
CA THR A 24 -3.65 7.65 8.25
C THR A 24 -4.02 8.11 9.66
N ARG A 25 -3.72 9.37 10.03
CA ARG A 25 -4.07 9.92 11.34
C ARG A 25 -5.58 9.98 11.56
N LEU A 26 -6.34 10.42 10.56
CA LEU A 26 -7.81 10.45 10.62
C LEU A 26 -8.41 9.04 10.72
N GLN A 27 -7.81 8.06 10.06
CA GLN A 27 -8.27 6.66 10.09
C GLN A 27 -7.92 5.95 11.40
N VAL A 28 -6.76 6.25 11.99
CA VAL A 28 -6.26 5.59 13.21
C VAL A 28 -6.79 6.27 14.48
N ALA A 29 -6.88 7.60 14.50
CA ALA A 29 -7.31 8.37 15.66
C ALA A 29 -8.61 9.12 15.34
N GLN A 30 -9.74 8.61 15.84
CA GLN A 30 -11.08 9.23 15.70
C GLN A 30 -11.27 10.52 16.52
N ASN A 31 -10.19 11.17 16.95
CA ASN A 31 -10.26 12.30 17.88
C ASN A 31 -10.26 13.67 17.18
N ASP A 32 -9.91 13.72 15.89
CA ASP A 32 -9.98 14.97 15.12
C ASP A 32 -11.40 15.17 14.57
N LYS A 33 -11.90 16.41 14.64
CA LYS A 33 -13.26 16.73 14.14
C LYS A 33 -13.34 16.83 12.62
N GLY A 34 -12.20 16.77 11.94
CA GLY A 34 -12.10 16.80 10.48
C GLY A 34 -10.66 16.94 9.97
N MET A 35 -10.51 16.92 8.64
CA MET A 35 -9.21 16.96 7.97
C MET A 35 -8.41 18.24 8.31
N TRP A 36 -9.06 19.40 8.31
CA TRP A 36 -8.42 20.68 8.62
C TRP A 36 -7.95 20.79 10.07
N ASP A 37 -8.68 20.15 11.00
CA ASP A 37 -8.31 20.08 12.41
C ASP A 37 -7.04 19.23 12.59
N CYS A 38 -6.97 18.08 11.91
CA CYS A 38 -5.77 17.24 11.89
C CYS A 38 -4.56 17.97 11.27
N VAL A 39 -4.75 18.74 10.20
CA VAL A 39 -3.68 19.53 9.56
C VAL A 39 -3.16 20.60 10.51
N ASN A 40 -4.05 21.42 11.07
CA ASN A 40 -3.67 22.49 11.99
C ASN A 40 -3.05 21.94 13.28
N GLY A 41 -3.60 20.86 13.81
CA GLY A 41 -3.06 20.16 14.98
C GLY A 41 -1.65 19.63 14.72
N THR A 42 -1.41 19.02 13.56
CA THR A 42 -0.09 18.51 13.16
C THR A 42 0.91 19.65 12.97
N PHE A 43 0.52 20.72 12.27
CA PHE A 43 1.39 21.88 12.07
C PHE A 43 1.75 22.56 13.39
N ARG A 44 0.82 22.68 14.33
CA ARG A 44 1.05 23.34 15.63
C ARG A 44 1.88 22.48 16.59
N SER A 45 1.73 21.15 16.56
CA SER A 45 2.44 20.23 17.47
C SER A 45 3.82 19.81 16.96
N GLU A 46 3.97 19.63 15.65
CA GLU A 46 5.15 18.98 15.06
C GLU A 46 5.82 19.83 13.95
N GLY A 47 5.19 20.94 13.56
CA GLY A 47 5.64 21.82 12.48
C GLY A 47 5.52 21.19 11.09
N LEU A 48 6.13 21.84 10.10
CA LEU A 48 6.19 21.35 8.70
C LEU A 48 6.90 20.00 8.58
N SER A 49 7.84 19.75 9.47
CA SER A 49 8.61 18.51 9.51
C SER A 49 7.71 17.32 9.84
N GLY A 50 6.71 17.48 10.72
CA GLY A 50 5.79 16.42 11.13
C GLY A 50 5.05 15.74 9.97
N PHE A 51 4.80 16.45 8.87
CA PHE A 51 4.13 15.91 7.68
C PHE A 51 4.95 14.85 6.93
N TYR A 52 6.26 14.77 7.16
CA TYR A 52 7.17 13.82 6.49
C TYR A 52 7.51 12.59 7.35
N LYS A 53 6.79 12.37 8.45
CA LYS A 53 6.98 11.21 9.34
C LYS A 53 6.67 9.89 8.64
N GLY A 54 7.55 8.91 8.83
CA GLY A 54 7.37 7.58 8.24
C GLY A 54 7.46 7.54 6.71
N ILE A 55 8.23 8.42 6.07
CA ILE A 55 8.46 8.41 4.61
C ILE A 55 9.40 7.30 4.14
N LEU A 56 10.28 6.80 5.02
CA LEU A 56 11.26 5.78 4.67
C LEU A 56 10.64 4.40 4.31
N PRO A 57 9.69 3.84 5.07
CA PRO A 57 9.09 2.55 4.72
C PRO A 57 8.48 2.50 3.30
N PRO A 58 7.69 3.50 2.84
CA PRO A 58 7.22 3.56 1.45
C PRO A 58 8.35 3.56 0.41
N ILE A 59 9.39 4.38 0.62
CA ILE A 59 10.54 4.45 -0.28
C ILE A 59 11.25 3.10 -0.38
N LEU A 60 11.42 2.40 0.75
CA LEU A 60 12.04 1.07 0.79
C LEU A 60 11.13 -0.01 0.18
N ALA A 61 9.80 0.16 0.26
CA ALA A 61 8.82 -0.76 -0.27
C ALA A 61 8.65 -0.65 -1.80
N GLU A 62 8.93 0.50 -2.41
CA GLU A 62 8.74 0.72 -3.86
C GLU A 62 9.50 -0.30 -4.73
N THR A 63 10.75 -0.59 -4.40
CA THR A 63 11.57 -1.56 -5.14
C THR A 63 11.03 -3.00 -5.03
N PRO A 64 10.85 -3.58 -3.84
CA PRO A 64 10.33 -4.94 -3.70
C PRO A 64 8.89 -5.08 -4.21
N LYS A 65 8.07 -4.02 -4.12
CA LYS A 65 6.71 -4.01 -4.66
C LYS A 65 6.70 -4.24 -6.16
N ARG A 66 7.47 -3.43 -6.89
CA ARG A 66 7.58 -3.53 -8.35
C ARG A 66 8.23 -4.84 -8.79
N ALA A 67 9.27 -5.27 -8.08
CA ALA A 67 9.97 -6.52 -8.38
C ALA A 67 9.05 -7.74 -8.21
N THR A 68 8.35 -7.82 -7.08
CA THR A 68 7.41 -8.91 -6.78
C THR A 68 6.31 -8.94 -7.82
N LYS A 69 5.64 -7.80 -8.06
CA LYS A 69 4.55 -7.70 -9.02
C LYS A 69 4.94 -8.16 -10.43
N PHE A 70 6.09 -7.72 -10.93
CA PHE A 70 6.55 -8.14 -12.26
C PHE A 70 6.86 -9.64 -12.31
N PHE A 71 7.56 -10.16 -11.30
CA PHE A 71 7.94 -11.56 -11.24
C PHE A 71 6.72 -12.50 -11.10
N THR A 72 5.85 -12.22 -10.13
CA THR A 72 4.70 -13.07 -9.82
C THR A 72 3.65 -13.00 -10.91
N PHE A 73 3.42 -11.83 -11.51
CA PHE A 73 2.43 -11.70 -12.57
C PHE A 73 2.79 -12.54 -13.81
N GLU A 74 4.04 -12.48 -14.27
CA GLU A 74 4.50 -13.29 -15.41
C GLU A 74 4.44 -14.79 -15.10
N GLN A 75 4.80 -15.17 -13.87
CA GLN A 75 4.78 -16.57 -13.46
C GLN A 75 3.34 -17.12 -13.36
N TYR A 76 2.43 -16.39 -12.72
CA TYR A 76 1.03 -16.83 -12.60
C TYR A 76 0.31 -16.82 -13.93
N LYS A 77 0.56 -15.83 -14.79
CA LYS A 77 0.01 -15.80 -16.16
C LYS A 77 0.43 -17.05 -16.94
N LYS A 78 1.71 -17.46 -16.88
CA LYS A 78 2.19 -18.69 -17.51
C LYS A 78 1.49 -19.93 -16.94
N ILE A 79 1.40 -20.05 -15.62
CA ILE A 79 0.77 -21.19 -14.94
C ILE A 79 -0.69 -21.35 -15.38
N PHE A 80 -1.48 -20.26 -15.34
CA PHE A 80 -2.90 -20.31 -15.68
C PHE A 80 -3.17 -20.39 -17.20
N SER A 81 -2.23 -19.97 -18.04
CA SER A 81 -2.33 -20.16 -19.50
C SER A 81 -2.27 -21.63 -19.93
N TYR A 82 -1.79 -22.56 -19.09
CA TYR A 82 -1.79 -24.00 -19.41
C TYR A 82 -3.16 -24.67 -19.24
N SER A 83 -4.15 -23.99 -18.65
CA SER A 83 -5.43 -24.62 -18.27
C SER A 83 -6.57 -24.46 -19.28
N ASP A 84 -6.30 -24.03 -20.53
CA ASP A 84 -7.30 -23.78 -21.59
C ASP A 84 -8.51 -22.93 -21.15
N VAL A 85 -8.32 -22.10 -20.13
CA VAL A 85 -9.35 -21.15 -19.66
C VAL A 85 -9.28 -19.85 -20.44
N SER A 86 -10.39 -19.11 -20.47
CA SER A 86 -10.46 -17.85 -21.22
C SER A 86 -9.39 -16.85 -20.72
N PRO A 87 -8.81 -16.03 -21.62
CA PRO A 87 -7.76 -15.07 -21.25
C PRO A 87 -8.15 -14.15 -20.07
N ALA A 88 -9.43 -13.80 -19.97
CA ALA A 88 -9.96 -12.97 -18.89
C ALA A 88 -9.88 -13.67 -17.52
N ILE A 89 -10.18 -14.96 -17.44
CA ILE A 89 -10.09 -15.75 -16.21
C ILE A 89 -8.62 -15.93 -15.82
N THR A 90 -7.75 -16.23 -16.78
CA THR A 90 -6.29 -16.32 -16.57
C THR A 90 -5.72 -15.04 -15.97
N LEU A 91 -6.06 -13.88 -16.55
CA LEU A 91 -5.59 -12.58 -16.07
C LEU A 91 -6.16 -12.24 -14.68
N SER A 92 -7.42 -12.58 -14.43
CA SER A 92 -8.07 -12.35 -13.14
C SER A 92 -7.43 -13.18 -12.03
N MET A 93 -7.21 -14.47 -12.27
CA MET A 93 -6.55 -15.36 -11.31
C MET A 93 -5.09 -14.95 -11.10
N ALA A 94 -4.35 -14.67 -12.18
CA ALA A 94 -2.98 -14.20 -12.07
C ALA A 94 -2.87 -12.89 -11.28
N GLY A 95 -3.79 -11.95 -11.49
CA GLY A 95 -3.89 -10.71 -10.72
C GLY A 95 -4.18 -10.94 -9.24
N LEU A 96 -5.08 -11.87 -8.91
CA LEU A 96 -5.45 -12.21 -7.53
C LEU A 96 -4.26 -12.80 -6.75
N PHE A 97 -3.61 -13.82 -7.31
CA PHE A 97 -2.45 -14.45 -6.67
C PHE A 97 -1.22 -13.54 -6.63
N CYS A 98 -1.05 -12.69 -7.65
CA CYS A 98 -0.04 -11.64 -7.66
C CYS A 98 -0.28 -10.65 -6.52
N GLY A 99 -1.51 -10.15 -6.36
CA GLY A 99 -1.86 -9.23 -5.28
C GLY A 99 -1.68 -9.83 -3.89
N PHE A 100 -2.00 -11.11 -3.72
CA PHE A 100 -1.75 -11.82 -2.45
C PHE A 100 -0.25 -11.89 -2.12
N THR A 101 0.57 -12.28 -3.10
CA THR A 101 2.03 -12.39 -2.89
C THR A 101 2.67 -11.02 -2.67
N GLU A 102 2.20 -9.99 -3.38
CA GLU A 102 2.59 -8.59 -3.14
C GLU A 102 2.26 -8.17 -1.71
N ALA A 103 1.05 -8.48 -1.21
CA ALA A 103 0.65 -8.15 0.16
C ALA A 103 1.59 -8.75 1.20
N VAL A 104 1.96 -10.03 1.07
CA VAL A 104 2.90 -10.70 1.99
C VAL A 104 4.26 -10.02 2.06
N VAL A 105 4.74 -9.48 0.93
CA VAL A 105 6.02 -8.78 0.87
C VAL A 105 5.91 -7.34 1.41
N ILE A 106 4.79 -6.67 1.15
CA ILE A 106 4.64 -5.23 1.39
C ILE A 106 3.99 -4.90 2.73
N CYS A 107 3.15 -5.78 3.28
CA CYS A 107 2.50 -5.60 4.56
C CYS A 107 3.42 -5.17 5.71
N PRO A 108 4.62 -5.77 5.93
CA PRO A 108 5.51 -5.32 7.00
C PRO A 108 5.91 -3.84 6.85
N PHE A 109 6.08 -3.35 5.62
CA PHE A 109 6.43 -1.95 5.37
C PHE A 109 5.24 -1.01 5.60
N GLU A 110 4.04 -1.42 5.17
CA GLU A 110 2.78 -0.67 5.39
C GLU A 110 2.47 -0.55 6.89
N VAL A 111 2.59 -1.63 7.67
CA VAL A 111 2.34 -1.60 9.12
C VAL A 111 3.31 -0.65 9.82
N VAL A 112 4.60 -0.69 9.46
CA VAL A 112 5.60 0.22 10.03
C VAL A 112 5.34 1.68 9.62
N LYS A 113 4.96 1.94 8.36
CA LYS A 113 4.53 3.27 7.88
C LYS A 113 3.39 3.81 8.73
N VAL A 114 2.32 3.03 8.88
CA VAL A 114 1.10 3.44 9.59
C VAL A 114 1.40 3.75 11.06
N ARG A 115 2.23 2.93 11.73
CA ARG A 115 2.64 3.23 13.11
C ARG A 115 3.44 4.51 13.25
N LEU A 116 4.44 4.70 12.38
CA LEU A 116 5.25 5.93 12.38
C LEU A 116 4.39 7.17 12.09
N GLN A 117 3.39 7.06 11.21
CA GLN A 117 2.48 8.17 10.91
C GLN A 117 1.47 8.43 12.04
N ALA A 118 1.08 7.40 12.78
CA ALA A 118 0.16 7.50 13.91
C ALA A 118 0.77 8.16 15.16
N GLU A 119 2.10 8.15 15.31
CA GLU A 119 2.79 8.86 16.41
C GLU A 119 2.57 10.38 16.31
N ARG A 120 1.78 10.92 17.25
CA ARG A 120 1.50 12.37 17.39
C ARG A 120 2.35 13.00 18.48
N ASN A 121 2.57 14.31 18.40
CA ASN A 121 3.30 15.13 19.39
C ASN A 121 4.78 14.75 19.58
N VAL A 122 5.36 13.99 18.66
CA VAL A 122 6.79 13.67 18.63
C VAL A 122 7.44 14.45 17.49
N SER A 123 8.60 15.06 17.68
CA SER A 123 9.28 15.71 16.54
C SER A 123 9.85 14.67 15.57
N LEU A 124 10.04 15.01 14.30
CA LEU A 124 10.69 14.12 13.33
C LEU A 124 12.05 13.60 13.81
N ARG A 125 12.80 14.41 14.57
CA ARG A 125 14.13 14.04 15.08
C ARG A 125 14.10 13.04 16.24
N GLU A 126 13.00 13.03 17.00
CA GLU A 126 12.80 12.15 18.16
C GLU A 126 12.05 10.87 17.78
N GLN A 127 11.50 10.83 16.56
CA GLN A 127 10.81 9.68 16.04
C GLN A 127 11.76 8.47 15.95
N LYS A 128 11.22 7.29 16.28
CA LYS A 128 11.94 6.02 16.15
C LYS A 128 12.29 5.74 14.69
N SER A 129 13.48 5.17 14.47
CA SER A 129 13.87 4.65 13.15
C SER A 129 12.89 3.57 12.68
N THR A 130 12.74 3.43 11.36
CA THR A 130 11.94 2.36 10.73
C THR A 130 12.29 0.97 11.26
N ALA A 131 13.57 0.67 11.45
CA ALA A 131 14.02 -0.62 12.00
C ALA A 131 13.69 -0.76 13.49
N ALA A 132 13.79 0.33 14.26
CA ALA A 132 13.44 0.33 15.68
C ALA A 132 11.94 0.10 15.88
N MET A 133 11.10 0.75 15.06
CA MET A 133 9.65 0.55 15.06
C MET A 133 9.28 -0.88 14.66
N ALA A 134 9.91 -1.43 13.61
CA ALA A 134 9.71 -2.83 13.22
C ALA A 134 10.07 -3.79 14.37
N GLY A 135 11.22 -3.58 15.01
CA GLY A 135 11.65 -4.39 16.16
C GLY A 135 10.70 -4.27 17.36
N GLU A 136 10.14 -3.09 17.61
CA GLU A 136 9.15 -2.87 18.67
C GLU A 136 7.83 -3.56 18.37
N ILE A 137 7.32 -3.51 17.13
CA ILE A 137 6.13 -4.27 16.70
C ILE A 137 6.35 -5.76 16.97
N ILE A 138 7.49 -6.30 16.52
CA ILE A 138 7.82 -7.71 16.69
C ILE A 138 7.91 -8.09 18.17
N LYS A 139 8.49 -7.23 19.02
CA LYS A 139 8.61 -7.49 20.46
C LYS A 139 7.28 -7.35 21.22
N SER A 140 6.42 -6.42 20.80
CA SER A 140 5.17 -6.11 21.51
C SER A 140 4.00 -7.01 21.07
N GLU A 141 3.89 -7.28 19.76
CA GLU A 141 2.72 -7.94 19.15
C GLU A 141 3.08 -9.19 18.36
N GLY A 142 4.38 -9.45 18.16
CA GLY A 142 4.87 -10.58 17.38
C GLY A 142 4.87 -10.33 15.88
N ILE A 143 5.24 -11.37 15.14
CA ILE A 143 5.30 -11.35 13.67
C ILE A 143 3.92 -11.63 13.07
N GLY A 144 3.01 -12.31 13.77
CA GLY A 144 1.74 -12.78 13.21
C GLY A 144 0.71 -11.70 12.86
N SER A 145 -0.52 -12.14 12.61
CA SER A 145 -1.66 -11.30 12.17
C SER A 145 -2.05 -10.16 13.13
N ASN A 146 -1.59 -10.21 14.38
CA ASN A 146 -1.84 -9.18 15.38
C ASN A 146 -0.74 -8.11 15.44
N GLY A 147 0.41 -8.34 14.78
CA GLY A 147 1.58 -7.45 14.82
C GLY A 147 2.03 -7.02 13.43
N LEU A 148 3.16 -7.56 12.95
CA LEU A 148 3.77 -7.10 11.69
C LEU A 148 2.91 -7.35 10.44
N TYR A 149 2.04 -8.37 10.48
CA TYR A 149 1.09 -8.68 9.42
C TYR A 149 -0.35 -8.23 9.73
N ARG A 150 -0.49 -7.22 10.61
CA ARG A 150 -1.78 -6.67 11.01
C ARG A 150 -2.40 -5.84 9.90
N GLY A 151 -3.18 -6.49 9.04
CA GLY A 151 -3.97 -5.80 8.00
C GLY A 151 -4.10 -6.54 6.67
N GLU A 152 -3.35 -7.62 6.45
CA GLU A 152 -3.29 -8.31 5.13
C GLU A 152 -4.65 -8.69 4.54
N PHE A 153 -5.64 -9.00 5.37
CA PHE A 153 -6.98 -9.33 4.91
C PHE A 153 -7.75 -8.14 4.31
N LYS A 154 -7.38 -6.88 4.62
CA LYS A 154 -8.06 -5.70 4.08
C LYS A 154 -7.67 -5.42 2.63
N ASP A 155 -6.41 -5.66 2.26
CA ASP A 155 -5.92 -5.49 0.88
C ASP A 155 -6.42 -6.62 -0.04
N LEU A 156 -6.49 -7.85 0.47
CA LEU A 156 -7.03 -9.00 -0.26
C LEU A 156 -8.50 -8.78 -0.66
N HIS A 157 -9.30 -8.17 0.20
CA HIS A 157 -10.71 -7.91 -0.07
C HIS A 157 -10.89 -6.83 -1.15
N SER A 158 -10.12 -5.72 -1.08
CA SER A 158 -10.15 -4.68 -2.12
C SER A 158 -9.70 -5.20 -3.49
N SER A 159 -8.64 -6.01 -3.54
CA SER A 159 -8.13 -6.57 -4.80
C SER A 159 -9.10 -7.57 -5.46
N THR A 160 -9.82 -8.33 -4.62
CA THR A 160 -10.89 -9.25 -5.08
C THR A 160 -12.08 -8.46 -5.63
N ILE A 161 -12.53 -7.41 -4.94
CA ILE A 161 -13.67 -6.58 -5.36
C ILE A 161 -13.36 -5.82 -6.66
N PHE A 162 -12.16 -5.23 -6.79
CA PHE A 162 -11.77 -4.51 -8.01
C PHE A 162 -11.73 -5.42 -9.23
N THR A 163 -11.14 -6.61 -9.09
CA THR A 163 -11.10 -7.61 -10.18
C THR A 163 -12.51 -8.07 -10.55
N HIS A 164 -13.39 -8.33 -9.57
CA HIS A 164 -14.74 -8.81 -9.84
C HIS A 164 -15.70 -7.75 -10.40
N LEU A 165 -15.53 -6.48 -10.04
CA LEU A 165 -16.45 -5.41 -10.47
C LEU A 165 -16.05 -4.80 -11.82
N HIS A 166 -14.74 -4.71 -12.08
CA HIS A 166 -14.23 -4.08 -13.29
C HIS A 166 -14.41 -5.00 -14.50
N TYR A 167 -14.01 -6.28 -14.42
CA TYR A 167 -14.04 -7.19 -15.57
C TYR A 167 -15.41 -7.36 -16.26
N PRO A 168 -16.54 -7.54 -15.54
CA PRO A 168 -17.85 -7.67 -16.17
C PRO A 168 -18.30 -6.38 -16.86
N SER A 169 -17.91 -5.23 -16.31
CA SER A 169 -18.22 -3.91 -16.87
C SER A 169 -17.48 -3.67 -18.19
N TYR A 170 -16.22 -4.09 -18.26
CA TYR A 170 -15.40 -3.99 -19.47
C TYR A 170 -15.88 -4.97 -20.55
N MET A 171 -16.25 -6.20 -20.19
CA MET A 171 -16.80 -7.15 -21.18
C MET A 171 -18.14 -6.68 -21.75
N LYS A 172 -19.04 -6.12 -20.94
CA LYS A 172 -20.30 -5.55 -21.44
C LYS A 172 -20.09 -4.38 -22.40
N LEU A 173 -19.08 -3.53 -22.13
CA LEU A 173 -18.73 -2.44 -23.05
C LEU A 173 -18.13 -2.97 -24.36
N PHE A 174 -17.34 -4.03 -24.30
CA PHE A 174 -16.72 -4.65 -25.47
C PHE A 174 -17.74 -5.36 -26.38
N GLU A 175 -18.71 -6.06 -25.80
CA GLU A 175 -19.84 -6.66 -26.54
C GLU A 175 -20.73 -5.61 -27.21
N HIS A 176 -20.96 -4.46 -26.56
CA HIS A 176 -21.75 -3.38 -27.14
C HIS A 176 -21.03 -2.65 -28.29
N SER A 177 -19.70 -2.68 -28.31
CA SER A 177 -18.89 -2.11 -29.41
C SER A 177 -18.68 -3.03 -30.61
N THR A 178 -19.03 -4.31 -30.50
CA THR A 178 -18.91 -5.31 -31.59
C THR A 178 -20.23 -5.58 -32.32
N GLN A 179 -21.31 -4.86 -31.96
CA GLN A 179 -22.61 -4.88 -32.67
C GLN A 179 -22.75 -3.80 -33.76
N PHE A 180 -21.64 -3.19 -34.20
CA PHE A 180 -21.59 -2.29 -35.35
C PHE A 180 -20.58 -2.77 -36.39
#